data_AF-A0A8S2PRX4-F1
#
_entry.id   AF-A0A8S2PRX4-F1
#
_cell.length_a   1.000
_cell.length_b   1.000
_cell.length_c   1.000
_cell.angle_alpha   90.00
_cell.angle_beta   90.00
_cell.angle_gamma   90.00
#
_symmetry.space_group_name_H-M   'P 1'
#
loop_
_entity.id
_entity.type
_entity.pdbx_description
1 polymer ?
#
loop_
_entity_poly.entity_id
_entity_poly.type
_entity_poly.pdbx_seq_one_letter_code
_entity_poly.pdbx_strand_id
1 'polypeptide(L)'
;MGNTDSKVDFRVAVVQLTSRSQQIEANDESFWDQFWSDKISSVQDIFALVPAAEIRALREELPSNLATLCNKLVDRLQLATEHSCQTQRDQTAAINCVRLLTRLLPYIFEEPEWRGFFWSDIPTGQQQATSNGEYASKPPLAERLLQTLADLLFCPDFTVASKKKKGPENPEDIQTIDSCEYIWEAGVGFSQSPVHVPSNDKNRTEVLKLLLTCFSETIYMTPTLEQHSHANKWLTYFTSGQNRQTLPLFTSLINVVFSYDPVGYLPYNYLLFTDTREPLVEVAAQLLCITLDNSSFLSNDQPSSPASRTFPSLPGDDCPNLFINYLSRIHRDDDFNILLRGFCRLLNNPLIQTYLPGSCKKIGFYQELLILFWKFCDRNKKFLYYVLKSSEVLDLLVPILYFLNDARSDT
;
A
#
# COMPACT_ATOMS: atom_id res chain seq x y z
N MET A 1 34.21 -9.22 -3.22
CA MET A 1 34.14 -9.72 -4.61
C MET A 1 32.78 -10.31 -4.98
N GLY A 2 31.95 -10.80 -4.05
CA GLY A 2 30.68 -11.47 -4.39
C GLY A 2 29.46 -10.62 -4.81
N ASN A 3 29.51 -9.29 -4.73
CA ASN A 3 28.33 -8.44 -5.04
C ASN A 3 28.29 -7.95 -6.50
N THR A 4 29.38 -8.14 -7.26
CA THR A 4 29.46 -7.75 -8.68
C THR A 4 28.97 -8.89 -9.56
N ASP A 5 29.42 -10.12 -9.28
CA ASP A 5 29.01 -11.33 -10.00
C ASP A 5 27.51 -11.60 -9.83
N SER A 6 26.97 -11.28 -8.65
CA SER A 6 25.55 -11.47 -8.31
C SER A 6 24.60 -10.61 -9.16
N LYS A 7 24.99 -9.38 -9.48
CA LYS A 7 24.25 -8.47 -10.38
C LYS A 7 24.38 -8.89 -11.84
N VAL A 8 25.52 -9.46 -12.23
CA VAL A 8 25.74 -9.99 -13.58
C VAL A 8 24.81 -11.17 -13.83
N ASP A 9 24.72 -12.13 -12.91
CA ASP A 9 23.80 -13.28 -13.03
C ASP A 9 22.35 -12.84 -13.21
N PHE A 10 21.87 -11.92 -12.37
CA PHE A 10 20.52 -11.38 -12.49
C PHE A 10 20.31 -10.67 -13.84
N ARG A 11 21.30 -9.90 -14.29
CA ARG A 11 21.24 -9.23 -15.60
C ARG A 11 21.16 -10.24 -16.74
N VAL A 12 21.91 -11.34 -16.67
CA VAL A 12 21.85 -12.44 -17.64
C VAL A 12 20.45 -13.03 -17.68
N ALA A 13 19.82 -13.28 -16.52
CA ALA A 13 18.45 -13.77 -16.46
C ALA A 13 17.43 -12.80 -17.10
N VAL A 14 17.56 -11.50 -16.87
CA VAL A 14 16.72 -10.47 -17.51
C VAL A 14 16.90 -10.47 -19.04
N VAL A 15 18.14 -10.54 -19.53
CA VAL A 15 18.41 -10.61 -20.98
C VAL A 15 17.83 -11.89 -21.58
N GLN A 16 17.98 -13.03 -20.90
CA GLN A 16 17.38 -14.30 -21.32
C GLN A 16 15.86 -14.21 -21.40
N LEU A 17 15.21 -13.58 -20.42
CA LEU A 17 13.76 -13.36 -20.39
C LEU A 17 13.23 -12.60 -21.62
N THR A 18 14.04 -11.67 -22.15
CA THR A 18 13.72 -10.85 -23.33
C THR A 18 14.28 -11.39 -24.65
N SER A 19 15.04 -12.49 -24.62
CA SER A 19 15.64 -13.05 -25.83
C SER A 19 14.57 -13.72 -26.70
N ARG A 20 14.42 -13.24 -27.94
CA ARG A 20 13.32 -13.58 -28.88
C ARG A 20 13.27 -15.06 -29.33
N SER A 21 14.06 -15.94 -28.76
CA SER A 21 14.30 -17.29 -29.27
C SER A 21 13.43 -18.38 -28.65
N GLN A 22 12.91 -18.22 -27.42
CA GLN A 22 12.10 -19.28 -26.79
C GLN A 22 11.23 -18.77 -25.63
N GLN A 23 10.01 -19.30 -25.51
CA GLN A 23 9.21 -19.18 -24.29
C GLN A 23 9.88 -20.01 -23.19
N ILE A 24 10.08 -19.42 -22.02
CA ILE A 24 10.69 -20.11 -20.87
C ILE A 24 9.62 -20.97 -20.21
N GLU A 25 9.97 -22.22 -19.88
CA GLU A 25 9.02 -23.13 -19.25
C GLU A 25 8.67 -22.68 -17.83
N ALA A 26 7.38 -22.73 -17.48
CA ALA A 26 6.91 -22.27 -16.18
C ALA A 26 7.38 -23.14 -15.00
N ASN A 27 7.82 -24.37 -15.27
CA ASN A 27 8.36 -25.32 -14.29
C ASN A 27 9.88 -25.21 -14.09
N ASP A 28 10.59 -24.34 -14.84
CA ASP A 28 12.02 -24.12 -14.66
C ASP A 28 12.28 -23.24 -13.42
N GLU A 29 12.10 -23.83 -12.24
CA GLU A 29 12.29 -23.11 -10.96
C GLU A 29 13.72 -22.56 -10.84
N SER A 30 14.71 -23.23 -11.44
CA SER A 30 16.11 -22.79 -11.39
C SER A 30 16.34 -21.46 -12.11
N PHE A 31 15.60 -21.21 -13.19
CA PHE A 31 15.58 -19.93 -13.87
C PHE A 31 14.83 -18.87 -13.06
N TRP A 32 13.61 -19.17 -12.63
CA TRP A 32 12.76 -18.17 -11.96
C TRP A 32 13.30 -17.74 -10.58
N ASP A 33 13.93 -18.65 -9.84
CA ASP A 33 14.56 -18.36 -8.53
C ASP A 33 15.62 -17.24 -8.58
N GLN A 34 16.19 -16.97 -9.75
CA GLN A 34 17.18 -15.91 -9.91
C GLN A 34 16.60 -14.52 -9.65
N PHE A 35 15.29 -14.31 -9.90
CA PHE A 35 14.65 -13.00 -9.84
C PHE A 35 14.40 -12.48 -8.42
N TRP A 36 14.21 -13.37 -7.44
CA TRP A 36 14.04 -13.03 -6.03
C TRP A 36 15.20 -13.52 -5.16
N SER A 37 16.35 -13.77 -5.77
CA SER A 37 17.54 -14.20 -5.05
C SER A 37 18.09 -13.08 -4.14
N ASP A 38 18.82 -13.46 -3.08
CA ASP A 38 19.44 -12.55 -2.11
C ASP A 38 20.56 -11.67 -2.71
N LYS A 39 20.81 -11.82 -4.02
CA LYS A 39 21.86 -11.19 -4.81
C LYS A 39 21.59 -9.72 -5.12
N ILE A 40 20.35 -9.25 -4.98
CA ILE A 40 19.95 -7.86 -5.20
C ILE A 40 19.58 -7.20 -3.88
N SER A 41 20.29 -6.11 -3.56
CA SER A 41 20.18 -5.44 -2.27
C SER A 41 19.23 -4.24 -2.23
N SER A 42 18.91 -3.63 -3.38
CA SER A 42 18.16 -2.36 -3.41
C SER A 42 17.17 -2.27 -4.58
N VAL A 43 16.16 -1.41 -4.42
CA VAL A 43 15.21 -1.08 -5.50
C VAL A 43 15.90 -0.36 -6.65
N GLN A 44 16.92 0.45 -6.38
CA GLN A 44 17.70 1.14 -7.40
C GLN A 44 18.44 0.14 -8.31
N ASP A 45 18.97 -0.94 -7.74
CA ASP A 45 19.59 -2.02 -8.52
C ASP A 45 18.58 -2.67 -9.46
N ILE A 46 17.36 -2.95 -8.99
CA ILE A 46 16.30 -3.52 -9.84
C ILE A 46 15.93 -2.57 -10.98
N PHE A 47 15.76 -1.28 -10.69
CA PHE A 47 15.39 -0.30 -11.71
C PHE A 47 16.50 -0.10 -12.75
N ALA A 48 17.77 -0.23 -12.35
CA ALA A 48 18.92 -0.17 -13.24
C ALA A 48 19.08 -1.46 -14.08
N LEU A 49 18.85 -2.62 -13.48
CA LEU A 49 19.05 -3.93 -14.13
C LEU A 49 17.84 -4.40 -14.96
N VAL A 50 16.66 -3.81 -14.76
CA VAL A 50 15.42 -4.04 -15.50
C VAL A 50 14.96 -2.72 -16.17
N PRO A 51 15.54 -2.36 -17.34
CA PRO A 51 15.23 -1.13 -18.06
C PRO A 51 13.79 -1.09 -18.61
N ALA A 52 13.24 0.11 -18.72
CA ALA A 52 11.87 0.32 -19.20
C ALA A 52 11.63 -0.25 -20.61
N ALA A 53 12.61 -0.06 -21.51
CA ALA A 53 12.54 -0.54 -22.88
C ALA A 53 12.44 -2.07 -22.95
N GLU A 54 13.11 -2.78 -22.05
CA GLU A 54 13.08 -4.24 -22.01
C GLU A 54 11.77 -4.78 -21.45
N ILE A 55 11.15 -4.08 -20.49
CA ILE A 55 9.82 -4.45 -19.99
C ILE A 55 8.77 -4.28 -21.09
N ARG A 56 8.83 -3.19 -21.87
CA ARG A 56 7.93 -2.98 -23.02
C ARG A 56 8.15 -4.02 -24.12
N ALA A 57 9.41 -4.32 -24.46
CA ALA A 57 9.73 -5.38 -25.41
C ALA A 57 9.23 -6.75 -24.93
N LEU A 58 9.41 -7.07 -23.65
CA LEU A 58 8.90 -8.30 -23.03
C LEU A 58 7.37 -8.38 -23.12
N ARG A 59 6.67 -7.27 -22.85
CA ARG A 59 5.21 -7.16 -22.94
C ARG A 59 4.68 -7.36 -24.37
N GLU A 60 5.36 -6.80 -25.36
CA GLU A 60 4.92 -6.80 -26.76
C GLU A 60 5.33 -8.06 -27.52
N GLU A 61 6.54 -8.57 -27.28
CA GLU A 61 7.15 -9.62 -28.08
C GLU A 61 7.08 -11.00 -27.41
N LEU A 62 7.04 -11.03 -26.07
CA LEU A 62 7.05 -12.26 -25.27
C LEU A 62 6.03 -12.20 -24.12
N PRO A 63 4.73 -11.89 -24.39
CA PRO A 63 3.71 -11.67 -23.35
C PRO A 63 3.53 -12.89 -22.43
N SER A 64 3.71 -14.11 -22.94
CA SER A 64 3.66 -15.32 -22.12
C SER A 64 4.73 -15.33 -21.02
N ASN A 65 5.96 -14.89 -21.33
CA ASN A 65 7.04 -14.82 -20.34
C ASN A 65 6.73 -13.78 -19.25
N LEU A 66 6.16 -12.63 -19.63
CA LEU A 66 5.74 -11.61 -18.68
C LEU A 66 4.62 -12.12 -17.76
N ALA A 67 3.62 -12.79 -18.33
CA ALA A 67 2.53 -13.39 -17.58
C ALA A 67 3.03 -14.45 -16.59
N THR A 68 3.97 -15.31 -17.01
CA THR A 68 4.61 -16.30 -16.13
C THR A 68 5.42 -15.63 -15.03
N LEU A 69 6.21 -14.60 -15.35
CA LEU A 69 6.95 -13.84 -14.34
C LEU A 69 6.01 -13.23 -13.29
N CYS A 70 4.95 -12.55 -13.69
CA CYS A 70 3.97 -11.99 -12.76
C CYS A 70 3.34 -13.07 -11.86
N ASN A 71 2.94 -14.21 -12.42
CA ASN A 71 2.40 -15.33 -11.63
C ASN A 71 3.43 -15.85 -10.61
N LYS A 72 4.67 -16.09 -11.04
CA LYS A 72 5.75 -16.58 -10.18
C LYS A 72 6.07 -15.62 -9.05
N LEU A 73 6.10 -14.31 -9.31
CA LEU A 73 6.32 -13.30 -8.27
C LEU A 73 5.20 -13.30 -7.22
N VAL A 74 3.94 -13.44 -7.64
CA VAL A 74 2.80 -13.53 -6.70
C VAL A 74 2.79 -14.86 -5.95
N ASP A 75 3.04 -15.99 -6.63
CA ASP A 75 3.16 -17.31 -6.00
C ASP A 75 4.28 -17.28 -4.94
N ARG A 76 5.43 -16.66 -5.23
CA ARG A 76 6.54 -16.54 -4.28
C ARG A 76 6.19 -15.67 -3.07
N LEU A 77 5.45 -14.58 -3.26
CA LEU A 77 4.95 -13.76 -2.15
C LEU A 77 3.99 -14.56 -1.26
N GLN A 78 3.09 -15.35 -1.86
CA GLN A 78 2.16 -16.20 -1.11
C GLN A 78 2.91 -17.23 -0.28
N LEU A 79 3.89 -17.92 -0.86
CA LEU A 79 4.76 -18.86 -0.14
C LEU A 79 5.50 -18.18 1.02
N ALA A 80 5.99 -16.95 0.83
CA ALA A 80 6.65 -16.20 1.90
C ALA A 80 5.68 -15.88 3.05
N THR A 81 4.42 -15.56 2.75
CA THR A 81 3.36 -15.34 3.76
C THR A 81 2.98 -16.65 4.46
N GLU A 82 2.83 -17.76 3.74
CA GLU A 82 2.53 -19.09 4.32
C GLU A 82 3.62 -19.56 5.28
N HIS A 83 4.88 -19.24 4.98
CA HIS A 83 6.02 -19.53 5.87
C HIS A 83 6.28 -18.41 6.89
N SER A 84 5.36 -17.46 7.06
CA SER A 84 5.47 -16.30 7.94
C SER A 84 6.79 -15.53 7.84
N CYS A 85 7.41 -15.48 6.66
CA CYS A 85 8.71 -14.84 6.42
C CYS A 85 9.78 -15.18 7.48
N GLN A 86 9.80 -16.44 7.94
CA GLN A 86 10.62 -16.87 9.07
C GLN A 86 12.12 -16.73 8.85
N THR A 87 12.59 -16.86 7.60
CA THR A 87 14.01 -16.81 7.27
C THR A 87 14.38 -15.49 6.60
N GLN A 88 15.62 -15.03 6.80
CA GLN A 88 16.15 -13.85 6.10
C GLN A 88 16.05 -13.98 4.57
N ARG A 89 16.19 -15.20 4.06
CA ARG A 89 16.05 -15.52 2.63
C ARG A 89 14.62 -15.31 2.16
N ASP A 90 13.63 -15.73 2.93
CA ASP A 90 12.22 -15.51 2.58
C ASP A 90 11.84 -14.03 2.64
N GLN A 91 12.32 -13.30 3.65
CA GLN A 91 12.13 -11.84 3.76
C GLN A 91 12.75 -11.09 2.57
N THR A 92 13.97 -11.47 2.19
CA THR A 92 14.67 -10.84 1.06
C THR A 92 14.00 -11.17 -0.26
N ALA A 93 13.59 -12.43 -0.45
CA ALA A 93 12.83 -12.85 -1.62
C ALA A 93 11.49 -12.10 -1.73
N ALA A 94 10.73 -11.97 -0.64
CA ALA A 94 9.48 -11.23 -0.61
C ALA A 94 9.67 -9.76 -1.02
N ILE A 95 10.66 -9.07 -0.45
CA ILE A 95 10.96 -7.68 -0.81
C ILE A 95 11.41 -7.54 -2.27
N ASN A 96 12.21 -8.48 -2.78
CA ASN A 96 12.62 -8.43 -4.19
C ASN A 96 11.43 -8.69 -5.14
N CYS A 97 10.49 -9.57 -4.78
CA CYS A 97 9.22 -9.72 -5.50
C CYS A 97 8.39 -8.42 -5.48
N VAL A 98 8.29 -7.77 -4.31
CA VAL A 98 7.59 -6.48 -4.16
C VAL A 98 8.19 -5.42 -5.09
N ARG A 99 9.52 -5.30 -5.12
CA ARG A 99 10.24 -4.34 -5.96
C ARG A 99 10.09 -4.62 -7.44
N LEU A 100 10.16 -5.89 -7.85
CA LEU A 100 9.97 -6.29 -9.25
C LEU A 100 8.55 -5.98 -9.72
N LEU A 101 7.52 -6.34 -8.94
CA LEU A 101 6.15 -6.00 -9.28
C LEU A 101 5.93 -4.47 -9.34
N THR A 102 6.53 -3.72 -8.41
CA THR A 102 6.51 -2.25 -8.42
C THR A 102 7.13 -1.69 -9.70
N ARG A 103 8.18 -2.35 -10.20
CA ARG A 103 8.86 -1.97 -11.44
C ARG A 103 8.06 -2.34 -12.69
N LEU A 104 7.37 -3.48 -12.69
CA LEU A 104 6.70 -4.05 -13.87
C LEU A 104 5.32 -3.44 -14.11
N LEU A 105 4.50 -3.29 -13.06
CA LEU A 105 3.08 -2.92 -13.18
C LEU A 105 2.81 -1.64 -13.97
N PRO A 106 3.56 -0.53 -13.81
CA PRO A 106 3.40 0.67 -14.63
C PRO A 106 3.39 0.40 -16.13
N TYR A 107 4.35 -0.40 -16.60
CA TYR A 107 4.47 -0.74 -18.01
C TYR A 107 3.43 -1.77 -18.45
N ILE A 108 2.87 -2.57 -17.53
CA ILE A 108 1.74 -3.44 -17.86
C ILE A 108 0.48 -2.61 -18.05
N PHE A 109 0.25 -1.59 -17.22
CA PHE A 109 -0.95 -0.73 -17.29
C PHE A 109 -1.00 0.20 -18.51
N GLU A 110 0.16 0.48 -19.12
CA GLU A 110 0.25 1.18 -20.41
C GLU A 110 -0.56 0.47 -21.52
N GLU A 111 -0.76 -0.86 -21.47
CA GLU A 111 -1.53 -1.60 -22.47
C GLU A 111 -2.91 -2.05 -21.96
N PRO A 112 -4.01 -1.64 -22.62
CA PRO A 112 -5.37 -2.01 -22.21
C PRO A 112 -5.66 -3.52 -22.13
N GLU A 113 -5.06 -4.31 -23.03
CA GLU A 113 -5.30 -5.75 -23.12
C GLU A 113 -4.86 -6.50 -21.86
N TRP A 114 -3.86 -5.97 -21.15
CA TRP A 114 -3.33 -6.55 -19.92
C TRP A 114 -4.21 -6.32 -18.69
N ARG A 115 -5.23 -5.45 -18.77
CA ARG A 115 -6.13 -5.20 -17.64
C ARG A 115 -6.96 -6.42 -17.27
N GLY A 116 -7.34 -7.21 -18.28
CA GLY A 116 -8.06 -8.47 -18.08
C GLY A 116 -7.22 -9.52 -17.36
N PHE A 117 -5.91 -9.59 -17.64
CA PHE A 117 -5.01 -10.63 -17.13
C PHE A 117 -5.00 -10.75 -15.59
N PHE A 118 -4.98 -9.64 -14.87
CA PHE A 118 -4.94 -9.67 -13.40
C PHE A 118 -6.28 -10.04 -12.76
N TRP A 119 -7.39 -9.78 -13.45
CA TRP A 119 -8.76 -9.91 -12.94
C TRP A 119 -9.53 -11.07 -13.57
N SER A 120 -8.92 -11.82 -14.50
CA SER A 120 -9.51 -12.99 -15.13
C SER A 120 -9.38 -14.23 -14.25
N ASP A 121 -10.44 -15.04 -14.19
CA ASP A 121 -10.39 -16.36 -13.59
C ASP A 121 -9.46 -17.29 -14.40
N ILE A 122 -8.68 -18.11 -13.69
CA ILE A 122 -7.84 -19.12 -14.35
C ILE A 122 -8.76 -20.27 -14.78
N PRO A 123 -8.81 -20.66 -16.06
CA PRO A 123 -9.68 -21.72 -16.52
C PRO A 123 -9.37 -23.05 -15.81
N THR A 124 -10.45 -23.74 -15.44
CA THR A 124 -10.64 -24.95 -14.62
C THR A 124 -9.72 -26.15 -14.95
N GLY A 125 -8.88 -26.09 -15.99
CA GLY A 125 -8.04 -27.20 -16.47
C GLY A 125 -6.67 -27.37 -15.80
N GLN A 126 -6.23 -26.44 -14.95
CA GLN A 126 -4.96 -26.51 -14.19
C GLN A 126 -5.20 -26.69 -12.67
N GLN A 127 -6.30 -27.34 -12.29
CA GLN A 127 -6.71 -27.47 -10.90
C GLN A 127 -6.06 -28.67 -10.19
N GLN A 128 -5.50 -28.43 -9.01
CA GLN A 128 -5.24 -29.49 -8.04
C GLN A 128 -6.58 -29.92 -7.44
N ALA A 129 -6.88 -31.23 -7.50
CA ALA A 129 -8.07 -31.77 -6.86
C ALA A 129 -7.98 -31.54 -5.35
N THR A 130 -8.94 -30.80 -4.78
CA THR A 130 -9.14 -30.80 -3.34
C THR A 130 -9.68 -32.17 -2.92
N SER A 131 -9.41 -32.60 -1.68
CA SER A 131 -9.85 -33.89 -1.14
C SER A 131 -11.37 -34.11 -1.16
N ASN A 132 -12.15 -33.06 -1.45
CA ASN A 132 -13.62 -33.06 -1.41
C ASN A 132 -14.28 -32.98 -2.79
N GLY A 133 -13.53 -33.04 -3.90
CA GLY A 133 -14.10 -33.09 -5.25
C GLY A 133 -14.74 -31.78 -5.74
N GLU A 134 -14.61 -30.68 -4.99
CA GLU A 134 -14.95 -29.34 -5.46
C GLU A 134 -13.73 -28.70 -6.14
N TYR A 135 -13.91 -28.39 -7.42
CA TYR A 135 -12.98 -27.61 -8.22
C TYR A 135 -13.00 -26.15 -7.73
N ALA A 136 -12.22 -25.84 -6.69
CA ALA A 136 -12.05 -24.46 -6.25
C ALA A 136 -11.32 -23.68 -7.34
N SER A 137 -12.00 -22.69 -7.94
CA SER A 137 -11.36 -21.74 -8.86
C SER A 137 -10.27 -20.99 -8.10
N LYS A 138 -9.02 -20.99 -8.60
CA LYS A 138 -7.95 -20.18 -8.03
C LYS A 138 -8.35 -18.71 -8.24
N PRO A 139 -8.41 -17.88 -7.18
CA PRO A 139 -8.84 -16.49 -7.31
C PRO A 139 -7.95 -15.71 -8.28
N PRO A 140 -8.46 -14.63 -8.89
CA PRO A 140 -7.69 -13.80 -9.81
C PRO A 140 -6.35 -13.34 -9.23
N LEU A 141 -5.36 -13.10 -10.10
CA LEU A 141 -4.01 -12.73 -9.70
C LEU A 141 -3.98 -11.44 -8.87
N ALA A 142 -4.83 -10.47 -9.21
CA ALA A 142 -4.98 -9.22 -8.45
C ALA A 142 -5.43 -9.47 -7.01
N GLU A 143 -6.45 -10.29 -6.80
CA GLU A 143 -6.98 -10.60 -5.48
C GLU A 143 -5.93 -11.27 -4.61
N ARG A 144 -5.25 -12.28 -5.18
CA ARG A 144 -4.14 -12.97 -4.54
C ARG A 144 -3.02 -12.01 -4.15
N LEU A 145 -2.62 -11.13 -5.06
CA LEU A 145 -1.59 -10.13 -4.79
C LEU A 145 -2.02 -9.19 -3.66
N LEU A 146 -3.20 -8.58 -3.74
CA LEU A 146 -3.69 -7.64 -2.74
C LEU A 146 -3.83 -8.27 -1.36
N GLN A 147 -4.40 -9.47 -1.28
CA GLN A 147 -4.54 -10.20 -0.01
C GLN A 147 -3.16 -10.54 0.58
N THR A 148 -2.23 -11.00 -0.25
CA THR A 148 -0.86 -11.34 0.19
C THR A 148 -0.12 -10.11 0.71
N LEU A 149 -0.21 -8.97 0.01
CA LEU A 149 0.41 -7.72 0.46
C LEU A 149 -0.21 -7.23 1.77
N ALA A 150 -1.53 -7.32 1.90
CA ALA A 150 -2.23 -6.96 3.13
C ALA A 150 -1.80 -7.84 4.32
N ASP A 151 -1.62 -9.14 4.11
CA ASP A 151 -1.14 -10.07 5.13
C ASP A 151 0.34 -9.84 5.49
N LEU A 152 1.20 -9.57 4.50
CA LEU A 152 2.60 -9.22 4.71
C LEU A 152 2.78 -7.96 5.57
N LEU A 153 1.83 -7.02 5.55
CA LEU A 153 1.85 -5.79 6.35
C LEU A 153 1.65 -6.02 7.87
N PHE A 154 1.22 -7.22 8.25
CA PHE A 154 1.05 -7.64 9.65
C PHE A 154 1.84 -8.93 9.97
N CYS A 155 2.83 -9.26 9.14
CA CYS A 155 3.68 -10.43 9.33
C CYS A 155 4.71 -10.20 10.45
N PRO A 156 4.69 -11.00 11.54
CA PRO A 156 5.66 -10.90 12.62
C PRO A 156 7.09 -11.12 12.15
N ASP A 157 8.04 -10.40 12.75
CA ASP A 157 9.47 -10.41 12.44
C ASP A 157 9.82 -9.94 11.01
N PHE A 158 8.83 -9.51 10.21
CA PHE A 158 9.01 -8.91 8.89
C PHE A 158 8.52 -7.45 8.82
N THR A 159 7.27 -7.20 9.20
CA THR A 159 6.67 -5.86 9.22
C THR A 159 6.10 -5.49 10.58
N VAL A 160 5.96 -6.42 11.53
CA VAL A 160 5.57 -6.11 12.91
C VAL A 160 6.50 -6.86 13.88
N ALA A 161 6.71 -6.32 15.08
CA ALA A 161 7.53 -7.00 16.08
C ALA A 161 6.76 -8.21 16.63
N SER A 162 7.37 -9.40 16.67
CA SER A 162 6.71 -10.57 17.25
C SER A 162 6.44 -10.40 18.75
N LYS A 163 5.26 -10.85 19.20
CA LYS A 163 4.88 -10.83 20.62
C LYS A 163 5.32 -12.08 21.40
N LYS A 164 6.13 -12.97 20.81
CA LYS A 164 6.58 -14.25 21.41
C LYS A 164 6.80 -14.14 22.91
N LYS A 165 5.88 -14.72 23.70
CA LYS A 165 6.14 -15.06 25.10
C LYS A 165 7.16 -16.20 25.10
N LYS A 166 8.21 -16.08 25.92
CA LYS A 166 9.24 -17.12 26.15
C LYS A 166 8.57 -18.50 26.40
N GLY A 167 8.45 -19.33 25.38
CA GLY A 167 7.77 -20.63 25.38
C GLY A 167 8.13 -21.42 24.11
N PRO A 168 7.89 -22.75 24.06
CA PRO A 168 8.39 -23.60 22.99
C PRO A 168 7.79 -23.21 21.64
N GLU A 169 8.67 -23.20 20.64
CA GLU A 169 8.56 -22.55 19.35
C GLU A 169 7.46 -23.17 18.47
N ASN A 170 6.37 -22.44 18.27
CA ASN A 170 5.59 -22.53 17.04
C ASN A 170 5.52 -21.12 16.44
N PRO A 171 5.82 -20.95 15.14
CA PRO A 171 5.62 -19.67 14.46
C PRO A 171 4.13 -19.27 14.52
N GLU A 172 3.84 -17.99 14.73
CA GLU A 172 2.47 -17.50 14.65
C GLU A 172 2.01 -17.57 13.19
N ASP A 173 0.89 -18.26 12.96
CA ASP A 173 0.30 -18.38 11.63
C ASP A 173 -0.43 -17.08 11.28
N ILE A 174 0.06 -16.37 10.26
CA ILE A 174 -0.50 -15.11 9.76
C ILE A 174 -1.99 -15.22 9.46
N GLN A 175 -2.48 -16.41 9.08
CA GLN A 175 -3.89 -16.61 8.78
C GLN A 175 -4.79 -16.58 10.03
N THR A 176 -4.23 -16.78 11.23
CA THR A 176 -5.01 -16.86 12.48
C THR A 176 -4.73 -15.71 13.45
N ILE A 177 -3.72 -14.88 13.19
CA ILE A 177 -3.36 -13.74 14.02
C ILE A 177 -4.45 -12.66 13.97
N ASP A 178 -4.88 -12.20 15.15
CA ASP A 178 -5.64 -10.95 15.26
C ASP A 178 -4.71 -9.78 14.93
N SER A 179 -4.82 -9.26 13.71
CA SER A 179 -3.94 -8.18 13.25
C SER A 179 -4.22 -6.84 13.94
N CYS A 180 -5.36 -6.69 14.64
CA CYS A 180 -5.65 -5.53 15.49
C CYS A 180 -4.75 -5.48 16.73
N GLU A 181 -4.09 -6.57 17.08
CA GLU A 181 -3.08 -6.59 18.12
C GLU A 181 -1.73 -6.00 17.67
N TYR A 182 -1.54 -5.81 16.37
CA TYR A 182 -0.28 -5.47 15.72
C TYR A 182 -0.33 -4.11 15.02
N ILE A 183 -1.25 -3.22 15.43
CA ILE A 183 -1.31 -1.83 14.95
C ILE A 183 0.06 -1.15 15.11
N TRP A 184 0.50 -0.43 14.09
CA TRP A 184 1.89 0.03 13.97
C TRP A 184 2.28 1.21 14.89
N GLU A 185 1.30 1.90 15.45
CA GLU A 185 1.49 3.11 16.24
C GLU A 185 0.28 3.37 17.17
N ALA A 186 0.55 3.95 18.33
CA ALA A 186 -0.51 4.40 19.24
C ALA A 186 -1.27 5.60 18.64
N GLY A 187 -2.56 5.71 18.94
CA GLY A 187 -3.40 6.81 18.48
C GLY A 187 -4.88 6.47 18.53
N VAL A 188 -5.58 6.82 17.47
CA VAL A 188 -7.02 6.58 17.31
C VAL A 188 -7.31 5.09 17.41
N GLY A 189 -8.24 4.72 18.29
CA GLY A 189 -8.69 3.33 18.44
C GLY A 189 -7.65 2.34 18.99
N PHE A 190 -6.42 2.76 19.27
CA PHE A 190 -5.35 1.87 19.74
C PHE A 190 -4.38 2.60 20.68
N SER A 191 -4.31 2.18 21.94
CA SER A 191 -3.55 2.89 22.98
C SER A 191 -2.14 2.35 23.23
N GLN A 192 -1.82 1.15 22.74
CA GLN A 192 -0.51 0.53 22.97
C GLN A 192 0.51 1.18 22.03
N SER A 193 1.71 1.49 22.53
CA SER A 193 2.81 1.98 21.71
C SER A 193 3.76 0.81 21.42
N PRO A 194 3.76 0.24 20.21
CA PRO A 194 4.65 -0.85 19.85
C PRO A 194 6.10 -0.39 19.77
N VAL A 195 7.04 -1.33 19.88
CA VAL A 195 8.46 -1.03 19.69
C VAL A 195 8.70 -0.61 18.24
N HIS A 196 9.33 0.57 18.06
CA HIS A 196 9.75 1.03 16.75
C HIS A 196 10.97 0.25 16.26
N VAL A 197 10.83 -0.37 15.09
CA VAL A 197 11.88 -1.16 14.43
C VAL A 197 12.07 -0.62 13.00
N PRO A 198 13.18 0.08 12.70
CA PRO A 198 13.38 0.73 11.40
C PRO A 198 13.30 -0.20 10.18
N SER A 199 13.74 -1.46 10.31
CA SER A 199 13.63 -2.46 9.24
C SER A 199 12.18 -2.79 8.90
N ASN A 200 11.30 -2.84 9.90
CA ASN A 200 9.88 -3.10 9.70
C ASN A 200 9.24 -1.95 8.93
N ASP A 201 9.61 -0.70 9.25
CA ASP A 201 9.12 0.48 8.52
C ASP A 201 9.59 0.52 7.08
N LYS A 202 10.85 0.12 6.84
CA LYS A 202 11.37 -0.02 5.47
C LYS A 202 10.56 -1.06 4.68
N ASN A 203 10.30 -2.23 5.27
CA ASN A 203 9.52 -3.28 4.62
C ASN A 203 8.07 -2.84 4.37
N ARG A 204 7.40 -2.23 5.37
CA ARG A 204 6.07 -1.62 5.22
C ARG A 204 6.07 -0.62 4.07
N THR A 205 7.05 0.28 4.01
CA THR A 205 7.15 1.29 2.95
C THR A 205 7.19 0.68 1.57
N GLU A 206 7.99 -0.37 1.35
CA GLU A 206 8.08 -1.03 0.04
C GLU A 206 6.77 -1.76 -0.33
N VAL A 207 6.13 -2.45 0.63
CA VAL A 207 4.84 -3.10 0.41
C VAL A 207 3.73 -2.09 0.11
N LEU A 208 3.68 -0.97 0.84
CA LEU A 208 2.73 0.11 0.60
C LEU A 208 2.95 0.79 -0.76
N LYS A 209 4.21 0.95 -1.21
CA LYS A 209 4.52 1.46 -2.55
C LYS A 209 4.02 0.55 -3.67
N LEU A 210 4.08 -0.76 -3.47
CA LEU A 210 3.48 -1.70 -4.42
C LEU A 210 1.95 -1.59 -4.43
N LEU A 211 1.30 -1.48 -3.26
CA LEU A 211 -0.15 -1.22 -3.21
C LEU A 211 -0.53 0.06 -3.95
N LEU A 212 0.19 1.16 -3.70
CA LEU A 212 0.01 2.43 -4.40
C LEU A 212 0.19 2.26 -5.93
N THR A 213 1.17 1.46 -6.34
CA THR A 213 1.41 1.13 -7.75
C THR A 213 0.22 0.37 -8.33
N CYS A 214 -0.32 -0.66 -7.65
CA CYS A 214 -1.54 -1.36 -8.08
C CYS A 214 -2.73 -0.41 -8.26
N PHE A 215 -2.87 0.59 -7.38
CA PHE A 215 -3.96 1.57 -7.45
C PHE A 215 -3.79 2.64 -8.53
N SER A 216 -2.59 2.76 -9.11
CA SER A 216 -2.25 3.79 -10.10
C SER A 216 -2.72 3.50 -11.53
N GLU A 217 -3.44 2.39 -11.77
CA GLU A 217 -3.92 1.98 -13.09
C GLU A 217 -4.58 3.14 -13.87
N THR A 218 -5.35 3.99 -13.18
CA THR A 218 -6.05 5.14 -13.77
C THR A 218 -5.13 6.19 -14.40
N ILE A 219 -3.87 6.30 -13.96
CA ILE A 219 -2.88 7.25 -14.51
C ILE A 219 -2.43 6.85 -15.92
N TYR A 220 -2.49 5.54 -16.24
CA TYR A 220 -2.10 4.99 -17.53
C TYR A 220 -3.27 4.88 -18.52
N MET A 221 -4.42 5.44 -18.15
CA MET A 221 -5.62 5.41 -18.96
C MET A 221 -5.77 6.71 -19.76
N THR A 222 -6.06 6.60 -21.05
CA THR A 222 -6.46 7.76 -21.86
C THR A 222 -7.77 8.31 -21.31
N PRO A 223 -7.87 9.61 -20.97
CA PRO A 223 -9.08 10.18 -20.39
C PRO A 223 -10.24 10.16 -21.40
N THR A 224 -11.03 9.08 -21.38
CA THR A 224 -12.26 8.93 -22.14
C THR A 224 -13.48 9.13 -21.23
N LEU A 225 -14.57 9.66 -21.79
CA LEU A 225 -15.79 9.99 -21.02
C LEU A 225 -16.42 8.76 -20.35
N GLU A 226 -16.30 7.57 -20.95
CA GLU A 226 -16.84 6.30 -20.42
C GLU A 226 -16.05 5.79 -19.18
N GLN A 227 -14.80 6.25 -19.01
CA GLN A 227 -13.88 5.72 -17.99
C GLN A 227 -14.09 6.34 -16.61
N HIS A 228 -14.62 7.57 -16.55
CA HIS A 228 -15.07 8.21 -15.31
C HIS A 228 -16.23 7.44 -14.64
N SER A 229 -16.84 6.49 -15.35
CA SER A 229 -17.93 5.64 -14.86
C SER A 229 -17.45 4.33 -14.22
N HIS A 230 -16.20 3.90 -14.44
CA HIS A 230 -15.70 2.62 -13.95
C HIS A 230 -14.84 2.79 -12.69
N ALA A 231 -15.32 2.21 -11.59
CA ALA A 231 -14.57 2.15 -10.34
C ALA A 231 -13.26 1.36 -10.52
N ASN A 232 -12.17 1.85 -9.93
CA ASN A 232 -10.90 1.14 -9.90
C ASN A 232 -11.09 -0.19 -9.13
N LYS A 233 -10.95 -1.33 -9.83
CA LYS A 233 -11.19 -2.66 -9.24
C LYS A 233 -10.20 -2.98 -8.12
N TRP A 234 -8.95 -2.54 -8.25
CA TRP A 234 -7.92 -2.73 -7.22
C TRP A 234 -8.34 -2.06 -5.91
N LEU A 235 -8.75 -0.79 -5.98
CA LEU A 235 -9.21 -0.05 -4.80
C LEU A 235 -10.53 -0.60 -4.26
N THR A 236 -11.47 -0.97 -5.14
CA THR A 236 -12.77 -1.52 -4.75
C THR A 236 -12.60 -2.82 -3.98
N TYR A 237 -11.77 -3.75 -4.46
CA TYR A 237 -11.46 -4.98 -3.76
C TYR A 237 -10.73 -4.70 -2.44
N PHE A 238 -9.67 -3.89 -2.47
CA PHE A 238 -8.81 -3.65 -1.32
C PHE A 238 -9.52 -2.98 -0.14
N THR A 239 -10.50 -2.12 -0.43
CA THR A 239 -11.30 -1.41 0.58
C THR A 239 -12.60 -2.15 0.95
N SER A 240 -12.87 -3.30 0.34
CA SER A 240 -14.07 -4.11 0.62
C SER A 240 -13.89 -5.02 1.85
N GLY A 241 -14.99 -5.63 2.29
CA GLY A 241 -14.98 -6.65 3.33
C GLY A 241 -14.27 -7.95 2.98
N GLN A 242 -13.82 -8.14 1.73
CA GLN A 242 -13.00 -9.30 1.36
C GLN A 242 -11.57 -9.19 1.90
N ASN A 243 -11.07 -7.97 2.12
CA ASN A 243 -9.79 -7.75 2.75
C ASN A 243 -9.95 -7.73 4.27
N ARG A 244 -9.61 -8.84 4.92
CA ARG A 244 -9.65 -8.98 6.39
C ARG A 244 -8.76 -7.97 7.14
N GLN A 245 -7.73 -7.44 6.49
CA GLN A 245 -6.76 -6.52 7.08
C GLN A 245 -7.19 -5.06 6.99
N THR A 246 -8.38 -4.77 6.48
CA THR A 246 -8.83 -3.39 6.23
C THR A 246 -8.85 -2.54 7.50
N LEU A 247 -9.43 -3.02 8.61
CA LEU A 247 -9.48 -2.29 9.88
C LEU A 247 -8.10 -2.05 10.51
N PRO A 248 -7.25 -3.09 10.71
CA PRO A 248 -5.94 -2.88 11.31
C PRO A 248 -5.04 -2.01 10.41
N LEU A 249 -5.17 -2.12 9.09
CA LEU A 249 -4.44 -1.28 8.17
C LEU A 249 -4.89 0.18 8.22
N PHE A 250 -6.21 0.44 8.14
CA PHE A 250 -6.75 1.80 8.28
C PHE A 250 -6.24 2.47 9.56
N THR A 251 -6.35 1.76 10.70
CA THR A 251 -5.94 2.25 12.01
C THR A 251 -4.43 2.50 12.08
N SER A 252 -3.62 1.61 11.51
CA SER A 252 -2.16 1.77 11.45
C SER A 252 -1.73 2.96 10.59
N LEU A 253 -2.35 3.15 9.43
CA LEU A 253 -2.04 4.25 8.52
C LEU A 253 -2.34 5.61 9.17
N ILE A 254 -3.52 5.78 9.76
CA ILE A 254 -3.87 7.05 10.41
C ILE A 254 -2.95 7.33 11.60
N ASN A 255 -2.64 6.33 12.43
CA ASN A 255 -1.82 6.55 13.62
C ASN A 255 -0.36 6.84 13.25
N VAL A 256 0.21 6.16 12.24
CA VAL A 256 1.56 6.47 11.75
C VAL A 256 1.65 7.90 11.23
N VAL A 257 0.67 8.35 10.46
CA VAL A 257 0.65 9.73 9.93
C VAL A 257 0.49 10.74 11.06
N PHE A 258 -0.54 10.61 11.90
CA PHE A 258 -0.88 11.63 12.89
C PHE A 258 -0.08 11.58 14.17
N SER A 259 0.77 10.57 14.38
CA SER A 259 1.76 10.51 15.47
C SER A 259 3.18 10.90 15.02
N TYR A 260 3.42 11.10 13.72
CA TYR A 260 4.73 11.48 13.21
C TYR A 260 5.18 12.87 13.68
N ASP A 261 6.45 12.99 14.08
CA ASP A 261 7.08 14.24 14.49
C ASP A 261 8.32 14.52 13.61
N PRO A 262 8.26 15.53 12.71
CA PRO A 262 9.37 15.86 11.81
C PRO A 262 10.50 16.65 12.47
N VAL A 263 10.30 17.21 13.67
CA VAL A 263 11.31 18.05 14.33
C VAL A 263 12.22 17.21 15.22
N GLY A 264 11.64 16.26 15.96
CA GLY A 264 12.35 15.47 16.95
C GLY A 264 12.78 16.30 18.16
N TYR A 265 13.77 15.81 18.90
CA TYR A 265 14.13 16.38 20.21
C TYR A 265 15.12 17.56 20.18
N LEU A 266 15.88 17.75 19.10
CA LEU A 266 16.97 18.74 19.03
C LEU A 266 16.99 19.51 17.69
N PRO A 267 17.46 20.78 17.69
CA PRO A 267 17.78 21.50 16.46
C PRO A 267 18.72 20.69 15.55
N TYR A 268 18.49 20.72 14.24
CA TYR A 268 19.27 20.01 13.22
C TYR A 268 19.29 18.48 13.38
N ASN A 269 18.33 17.89 14.10
CA ASN A 269 18.22 16.44 14.27
C ASN A 269 18.32 15.67 12.94
N TYR A 270 17.67 16.20 11.90
CA TYR A 270 17.64 15.62 10.56
C TYR A 270 18.97 15.67 9.79
N LEU A 271 19.94 16.48 10.23
CA LEU A 271 21.31 16.49 9.69
C LEU A 271 22.20 15.44 10.36
N LEU A 272 21.89 15.09 11.61
CA LEU A 272 22.67 14.16 12.43
C LEU A 272 22.16 12.72 12.31
N PHE A 273 20.84 12.56 12.12
CA PHE A 273 20.18 11.27 12.10
C PHE A 273 19.29 11.13 10.87
N THR A 274 19.36 9.96 10.23
CA THR A 274 18.47 9.62 9.13
C THR A 274 17.07 9.35 9.68
N ASP A 275 16.09 10.08 9.19
CA ASP A 275 14.69 9.81 9.47
C ASP A 275 14.22 8.57 8.69
N THR A 276 14.04 7.47 9.41
CA THR A 276 13.58 6.19 8.84
C THR A 276 12.06 6.07 8.78
N ARG A 277 11.30 6.98 9.41
CA ARG A 277 9.84 6.92 9.54
C ARG A 277 9.14 7.74 8.46
N GLU A 278 9.68 8.89 8.07
CA GLU A 278 9.06 9.79 7.08
C GLU A 278 8.68 9.09 5.76
N PRO A 279 9.52 8.22 5.15
CA PRO A 279 9.14 7.54 3.91
C PRO A 279 7.90 6.66 4.06
N LEU A 280 7.67 6.08 5.24
CA LEU A 280 6.46 5.32 5.54
C LEU A 280 5.25 6.25 5.68
N VAL A 281 5.42 7.37 6.37
CA VAL A 281 4.38 8.38 6.61
C VAL A 281 3.86 8.97 5.30
N GLU A 282 4.77 9.32 4.39
CA GLU A 282 4.44 9.86 3.06
C GLU A 282 3.55 8.89 2.28
N VAL A 283 3.98 7.63 2.13
CA VAL A 283 3.22 6.62 1.39
C VAL A 283 1.90 6.27 2.10
N ALA A 284 1.89 6.29 3.44
CA ALA A 284 0.66 6.08 4.21
C ALA A 284 -0.36 7.21 3.98
N ALA A 285 0.10 8.47 3.95
CA ALA A 285 -0.76 9.62 3.65
C ALA A 285 -1.32 9.54 2.21
N GLN A 286 -0.48 9.18 1.22
CA GLN A 286 -0.90 8.98 -0.17
C GLN A 286 -1.95 7.86 -0.30
N LEU A 287 -1.75 6.74 0.38
CA LEU A 287 -2.72 5.65 0.40
C LEU A 287 -4.04 6.04 1.06
N LEU A 288 -4.00 6.78 2.17
CA LEU A 288 -5.21 7.32 2.80
C LEU A 288 -5.96 8.26 1.85
N CYS A 289 -5.27 9.14 1.13
CA CYS A 289 -5.89 10.04 0.14
C CYS A 289 -6.69 9.23 -0.90
N ILE A 290 -6.07 8.23 -1.51
CA ILE A 290 -6.67 7.46 -2.61
C ILE A 290 -7.78 6.53 -2.10
N THR A 291 -7.57 5.85 -0.97
CA THR A 291 -8.57 4.94 -0.40
C THR A 291 -9.81 5.68 0.12
N LEU A 292 -9.65 6.91 0.62
CA LEU A 292 -10.77 7.76 1.06
C LEU A 292 -11.45 8.54 -0.09
N ASP A 293 -10.80 8.60 -1.26
CA ASP A 293 -11.39 9.20 -2.47
C ASP A 293 -12.27 8.20 -3.24
N ASN A 294 -11.95 6.90 -3.16
CA ASN A 294 -12.68 5.81 -3.83
C ASN A 294 -14.08 5.52 -3.23
N SER A 295 -14.95 6.52 -3.17
CA SER A 295 -16.39 6.31 -3.11
C SER A 295 -16.90 6.31 -4.54
N SER A 296 -17.00 5.13 -5.14
CA SER A 296 -17.62 4.99 -6.45
C SER A 296 -18.91 5.80 -6.50
N PHE A 297 -19.08 6.57 -7.58
CA PHE A 297 -20.27 7.31 -8.00
C PHE A 297 -21.48 6.40 -8.28
N LEU A 298 -21.65 5.31 -7.53
CA LEU A 298 -22.70 4.30 -7.71
C LEU A 298 -24.03 4.68 -7.03
N SER A 299 -24.15 5.90 -6.51
CA SER A 299 -25.33 6.33 -5.75
C SER A 299 -26.14 7.42 -6.44
N ASN A 300 -26.21 7.51 -7.78
CA ASN A 300 -27.26 8.35 -8.36
C ASN A 300 -27.81 8.14 -9.79
N ASP A 301 -27.45 7.13 -10.60
CA ASP A 301 -28.06 7.09 -11.97
C ASP A 301 -28.21 5.71 -12.65
N GLN A 302 -28.54 4.65 -11.89
CA GLN A 302 -29.12 3.43 -12.49
C GLN A 302 -30.60 3.32 -12.10
N PRO A 303 -31.56 3.41 -13.05
CA PRO A 303 -32.96 3.15 -12.75
C PRO A 303 -33.10 1.68 -12.35
N SER A 304 -33.28 1.44 -11.06
CA SER A 304 -33.43 0.13 -10.46
C SER A 304 -34.56 -0.67 -11.12
N SER A 305 -34.22 -1.82 -11.70
CA SER A 305 -35.19 -2.86 -12.08
C SER A 305 -36.01 -3.30 -10.84
N PRO A 306 -37.35 -3.40 -10.93
CA PRO A 306 -38.22 -3.54 -9.76
C PRO A 306 -38.28 -4.95 -9.11
N ALA A 307 -37.40 -5.90 -9.48
CA ALA A 307 -37.60 -7.31 -9.15
C ALA A 307 -36.80 -7.87 -7.95
N SER A 308 -35.92 -7.09 -7.30
CA SER A 308 -34.98 -7.62 -6.29
C SER A 308 -35.05 -6.99 -4.90
N ARG A 309 -36.11 -6.24 -4.56
CA ARG A 309 -36.30 -5.67 -3.21
C ARG A 309 -37.20 -6.55 -2.34
N THR A 310 -36.65 -7.59 -1.72
CA THR A 310 -37.34 -8.37 -0.68
C THR A 310 -36.77 -8.18 0.73
N PHE A 311 -35.78 -7.32 0.92
CA PHE A 311 -35.33 -6.91 2.24
C PHE A 311 -35.10 -5.40 2.27
N PRO A 312 -35.71 -4.64 3.21
CA PRO A 312 -35.35 -3.25 3.40
C PRO A 312 -33.95 -3.20 4.03
N SER A 313 -32.96 -2.75 3.26
CA SER A 313 -31.65 -2.41 3.81
C SER A 313 -31.80 -1.25 4.81
N LEU A 314 -31.18 -1.38 5.97
CA LEU A 314 -31.14 -0.35 7.01
C LEU A 314 -30.37 0.88 6.48
N PRO A 315 -30.76 2.11 6.84
CA PRO A 315 -30.01 3.30 6.43
C PRO A 315 -28.66 3.32 7.14
N GLY A 316 -27.60 2.92 6.44
CA GLY A 316 -26.23 2.90 6.97
C GLY A 316 -25.30 1.82 6.42
N ASP A 317 -25.80 0.87 5.62
CA ASP A 317 -25.03 -0.29 5.14
C ASP A 317 -24.51 -0.17 3.69
N ASP A 318 -24.76 0.95 3.03
CA ASP A 318 -24.55 1.09 1.58
C ASP A 318 -23.15 1.62 1.16
N CYS A 319 -22.18 1.71 2.08
CA CYS A 319 -20.82 2.12 1.70
C CYS A 319 -19.91 0.88 1.53
N PRO A 320 -19.64 0.43 0.28
CA PRO A 320 -18.78 -0.73 0.04
C PRO A 320 -17.32 -0.51 0.47
N ASN A 321 -16.91 0.75 0.63
CA ASN A 321 -15.56 1.12 1.05
C ASN A 321 -15.49 1.24 2.59
N LEU A 322 -14.84 0.24 3.19
CA LEU A 322 -14.69 0.15 4.64
C LEU A 322 -13.77 1.23 5.23
N PHE A 323 -12.79 1.77 4.49
CA PHE A 323 -11.98 2.89 4.98
C PHE A 323 -12.84 4.13 5.25
N ILE A 324 -13.74 4.44 4.32
CA ILE A 324 -14.70 5.54 4.48
C ILE A 324 -15.67 5.24 5.63
N ASN A 325 -16.16 3.99 5.72
CA ASN A 325 -17.03 3.55 6.79
C ASN A 325 -16.37 3.74 8.18
N TYR A 326 -15.13 3.26 8.36
CA TYR A 326 -14.39 3.41 9.62
C TYR A 326 -14.13 4.86 9.97
N LEU A 327 -13.69 5.69 9.01
CA LEU A 327 -13.50 7.12 9.23
C LEU A 327 -14.79 7.82 9.69
N SER A 328 -15.94 7.49 9.08
CA SER A 328 -17.25 8.07 9.44
C SER A 328 -17.71 7.68 10.87
N ARG A 329 -17.20 6.57 11.39
CA ARG A 329 -17.58 6.03 12.71
C ARG A 329 -16.70 6.52 13.86
N ILE A 330 -15.56 7.17 13.59
CA ILE A 330 -14.77 7.85 14.64
C ILE A 330 -15.63 8.94 15.28
N HIS A 331 -15.70 8.96 16.61
CA HIS A 331 -16.61 9.87 17.33
C HIS A 331 -16.15 10.26 18.72
N ARG A 332 -15.09 9.65 19.27
CA ARG A 332 -14.60 10.00 20.60
C ARG A 332 -13.82 11.31 20.53
N ASP A 333 -14.03 12.18 21.50
CA ASP A 333 -13.32 13.47 21.58
C ASP A 333 -11.81 13.28 21.70
N ASP A 334 -11.34 12.24 22.41
CA ASP A 334 -9.92 11.90 22.51
C ASP A 334 -9.31 11.58 21.13
N ASP A 335 -10.03 10.79 20.31
CA ASP A 335 -9.60 10.41 18.97
C ASP A 335 -9.57 11.66 18.06
N PHE A 336 -10.58 12.52 18.13
CA PHE A 336 -10.60 13.78 17.38
C PHE A 336 -9.49 14.74 17.80
N ASN A 337 -9.16 14.82 19.09
CA ASN A 337 -8.04 15.61 19.59
C ASN A 337 -6.70 15.09 19.03
N ILE A 338 -6.49 13.77 18.99
CA ILE A 338 -5.28 13.17 18.39
C ILE A 338 -5.16 13.56 16.92
N LEU A 339 -6.24 13.41 16.14
CA LEU A 339 -6.27 13.77 14.72
C LEU A 339 -5.99 15.26 14.50
N LEU A 340 -6.71 16.14 15.23
CA LEU A 340 -6.57 17.59 15.11
C LEU A 340 -5.14 18.04 15.45
N ARG A 341 -4.58 17.57 16.57
CA ARG A 341 -3.19 17.88 16.94
C ARG A 341 -2.18 17.37 15.92
N GLY A 342 -2.44 16.19 15.32
CA GLY A 342 -1.63 15.67 14.22
C GLY A 342 -1.63 16.61 13.01
N PHE A 343 -2.81 17.02 12.54
CA PHE A 343 -2.93 18.00 11.46
C PHE A 343 -2.25 19.33 11.79
N CYS A 344 -2.53 19.91 12.96
CA CYS A 344 -1.91 21.17 13.39
C CYS A 344 -0.39 21.05 13.42
N ARG A 345 0.17 20.00 14.04
CA ARG A 345 1.62 19.79 14.12
C ARG A 345 2.27 19.73 12.74
N LEU A 346 1.70 18.93 11.84
CA LEU A 346 2.31 18.69 10.54
C LEU A 346 2.12 19.87 9.58
N LEU A 347 0.92 20.48 9.53
CA LEU A 347 0.65 21.63 8.66
C LEU A 347 1.42 22.89 9.11
N ASN A 348 1.65 23.07 10.41
CA ASN A 348 2.46 24.20 10.91
C ASN A 348 3.97 23.97 10.78
N ASN A 349 4.44 22.79 10.38
CA ASN A 349 5.87 22.50 10.23
C ASN A 349 6.68 23.59 9.50
N PRO A 350 6.27 24.15 8.35
CA PRO A 350 7.02 25.22 7.68
C PRO A 350 6.96 26.57 8.42
N LEU A 351 6.03 26.75 9.35
CA LEU A 351 5.82 27.97 10.13
C LEU A 351 6.54 27.97 11.48
N ILE A 352 7.17 26.85 11.86
CA ILE A 352 7.91 26.75 13.12
C ILE A 352 9.07 27.76 13.10
N GLN A 353 8.96 28.77 13.95
CA GLN A 353 10.00 29.76 14.14
C GLN A 353 11.04 29.26 15.15
N THR A 354 12.29 29.20 14.72
CA THR A 354 13.44 28.91 15.57
C THR A 354 14.45 30.05 15.47
N TYR A 355 15.21 30.28 16.54
CA TYR A 355 16.32 31.24 16.52
C TYR A 355 17.46 30.82 15.57
N LEU A 356 17.49 29.54 15.19
CA LEU A 356 18.54 28.92 14.40
C LEU A 356 18.03 28.68 12.96
N PRO A 357 18.58 29.37 11.95
CA PRO A 357 18.15 29.21 10.56
C PRO A 357 18.25 27.76 10.09
N GLY A 358 17.17 27.27 9.47
CA GLY A 358 17.11 25.91 8.92
C GLY A 358 17.22 24.81 9.97
N SER A 359 16.92 25.09 11.25
CA SER A 359 17.10 24.08 12.31
C SER A 359 16.05 22.98 12.34
N CYS A 360 14.94 23.14 11.62
CA CYS A 360 13.85 22.19 11.56
C CYS A 360 13.71 21.65 10.14
N LYS A 361 13.52 20.33 10.03
CA LYS A 361 13.22 19.68 8.78
C LYS A 361 11.86 20.14 8.27
N LYS A 362 11.76 20.42 6.98
CA LYS A 362 10.48 20.66 6.31
C LYS A 362 9.93 19.36 5.73
N ILE A 363 8.66 19.05 5.98
CA ILE A 363 7.99 17.88 5.41
C ILE A 363 7.69 18.10 3.91
N GLY A 364 7.74 17.01 3.13
CA GLY A 364 7.43 17.03 1.69
C GLY A 364 5.97 16.74 1.33
N PHE A 365 5.17 16.21 2.26
CA PHE A 365 3.84 15.64 2.00
C PHE A 365 2.68 16.53 2.48
N TYR A 366 2.86 17.86 2.43
CA TYR A 366 1.84 18.80 2.91
C TYR A 366 0.58 18.81 2.03
N GLN A 367 0.71 18.51 0.73
CA GLN A 367 -0.42 18.45 -0.19
C GLN A 367 -1.37 17.31 0.18
N GLU A 368 -0.81 16.14 0.51
CA GLU A 368 -1.58 15.01 1.03
C GLU A 368 -2.28 15.38 2.33
N LEU A 369 -1.63 16.09 3.24
CA LEU A 369 -2.27 16.54 4.49
C LEU A 369 -3.47 17.47 4.25
N LEU A 370 -3.37 18.39 3.28
CA LEU A 370 -4.48 19.27 2.91
C LEU A 370 -5.66 18.47 2.34
N ILE A 371 -5.38 17.50 1.46
CA ILE A 371 -6.39 16.59 0.91
C ILE A 371 -7.02 15.76 2.01
N LEU A 372 -6.21 15.16 2.90
CA LEU A 372 -6.70 14.37 4.03
C LEU A 372 -7.56 15.21 4.97
N PHE A 373 -7.15 16.43 5.31
CA PHE A 373 -7.94 17.30 6.17
C PHE A 373 -9.33 17.55 5.56
N TRP A 374 -9.37 17.88 4.25
CA TRP A 374 -10.63 18.02 3.53
C TRP A 374 -11.46 16.74 3.57
N LYS A 375 -10.87 15.57 3.27
CA LYS A 375 -11.58 14.28 3.29
C LYS A 375 -12.08 13.93 4.69
N PHE A 376 -11.32 14.17 5.75
CA PHE A 376 -11.75 13.90 7.13
C PHE A 376 -12.94 14.76 7.51
N CYS A 377 -12.91 16.06 7.20
CA CYS A 377 -14.05 16.95 7.41
C CYS A 377 -15.26 16.58 6.55
N ASP A 378 -15.04 16.14 5.31
CA ASP A 378 -16.13 15.79 4.41
C ASP A 378 -16.82 14.49 4.82
N ARG A 379 -16.05 13.43 5.06
CA ARG A 379 -16.54 12.08 5.38
C ARG A 379 -17.00 11.94 6.84
N ASN A 380 -16.52 12.78 7.75
CA ASN A 380 -16.93 12.77 9.16
C ASN A 380 -17.35 14.16 9.62
N LYS A 381 -18.66 14.46 9.53
CA LYS A 381 -19.20 15.76 9.96
C LYS A 381 -19.03 16.01 11.46
N LYS A 382 -18.94 14.97 12.31
CA LYS A 382 -18.67 15.13 13.74
C LYS A 382 -17.26 15.69 13.97
N PHE A 383 -16.28 15.19 13.23
CA PHE A 383 -14.92 15.76 13.25
C PHE A 383 -14.92 17.21 12.78
N LEU A 384 -15.61 17.53 11.67
CA LEU A 384 -15.75 18.92 11.22
C LEU A 384 -16.33 19.84 12.31
N TYR A 385 -17.41 19.43 12.98
CA TYR A 385 -17.99 20.21 14.08
C TYR A 385 -17.06 20.31 15.29
N TYR A 386 -16.29 19.26 15.58
CA TYR A 386 -15.27 19.29 16.63
C TYR A 386 -14.20 20.34 16.31
N VAL A 387 -13.67 20.35 15.09
CA VAL A 387 -12.71 21.35 14.62
C VAL A 387 -13.29 22.76 14.75
N LEU A 388 -14.49 23.02 14.23
CA LEU A 388 -15.11 24.36 14.27
C LEU A 388 -15.37 24.89 15.69
N LYS A 389 -15.52 24.01 16.67
CA LYS A 389 -15.68 24.37 18.09
C LYS A 389 -14.35 24.48 18.83
N SER A 390 -13.28 23.91 18.29
CA SER A 390 -11.95 23.95 18.90
C SER A 390 -11.38 25.36 18.84
N SER A 391 -10.59 25.74 19.84
CA SER A 391 -9.77 26.95 19.81
C SER A 391 -8.61 26.86 18.80
N GLU A 392 -8.28 25.65 18.33
CA GLU A 392 -7.15 25.36 17.43
C GLU A 392 -7.48 25.59 15.94
N VAL A 393 -8.65 26.15 15.59
CA VAL A 393 -9.01 26.44 14.19
C VAL A 393 -7.99 27.35 13.51
N LEU A 394 -7.45 28.34 14.23
CA LEU A 394 -6.43 29.23 13.69
C LEU A 394 -5.13 28.49 13.37
N ASP A 395 -4.79 27.46 14.16
CA ASP A 395 -3.61 26.62 13.93
C ASP A 395 -3.77 25.77 12.66
N LEU A 396 -4.98 25.66 12.09
CA LEU A 396 -5.19 25.07 10.77
C LEU A 396 -5.28 26.13 9.67
N LEU A 397 -6.01 27.22 9.90
CA LEU A 397 -6.23 28.25 8.88
C LEU A 397 -4.94 28.97 8.47
N VAL A 398 -4.06 29.30 9.43
CA VAL A 398 -2.81 30.00 9.14
C VAL A 398 -1.90 29.20 8.20
N PRO A 399 -1.57 27.93 8.45
CA PRO A 399 -0.76 27.15 7.51
C PRO A 399 -1.45 26.91 6.17
N ILE A 400 -2.77 26.73 6.14
CA ILE A 400 -3.52 26.63 4.86
C ILE A 400 -3.34 27.91 4.03
N LEU A 401 -3.50 29.09 4.64
CA LEU A 401 -3.29 30.37 3.97
C LEU A 401 -1.84 30.57 3.53
N TYR A 402 -0.87 30.13 4.34
CA TYR A 402 0.54 30.12 3.97
C TYR A 402 0.76 29.31 2.69
N PHE A 403 0.29 28.06 2.62
CA PHE A 403 0.44 27.21 1.44
C PHE A 403 -0.31 27.76 0.22
N LEU A 404 -1.49 28.36 0.41
CA LEU A 404 -2.22 29.03 -0.68
C LEU A 404 -1.44 30.22 -1.24
N ASN A 405 -0.81 31.02 -0.38
CA ASN A 405 0.01 32.14 -0.82
C ASN A 405 1.30 31.69 -1.52
N ASP A 406 1.95 30.65 -1.00
CA ASP A 406 3.16 30.05 -1.58
C ASP A 406 2.88 29.47 -2.98
N ALA A 407 1.78 28.72 -3.13
CA ALA A 407 1.36 28.18 -4.43
C ALA A 407 1.01 29.27 -5.46
N ARG A 408 0.56 30.45 -5.01
CA ARG A 408 0.31 31.61 -5.88
C ARG A 408 1.61 32.26 -6.37
N SER A 409 2.70 32.18 -5.60
CA SER A 409 4.00 32.70 -6.04
C SER A 409 4.74 31.79 -7.02
N ASP A 410 4.33 30.52 -7.13
CA ASP A 410 4.89 29.54 -8.07
C ASP A 410 4.26 29.58 -9.48
N THR A 411 3.19 30.37 -9.67
CA THR A 411 2.61 30.74 -10.98
C THR A 411 3.11 32.09 -11.43
#